data_AF-A0AAE5TTR4-F1
#
_entry.id   AF-A0AAE5TTR4-F1
#
_cell.length_a   1.000
_cell.length_b   1.000
_cell.length_c   1.000
_cell.angle_alpha   90.00
_cell.angle_beta   90.00
_cell.angle_gamma   90.00
#
_symmetry.space_group_name_H-M   'P 1'
#
loop_
_entity.id
_entity.type
_entity.pdbx_description
1 polymer ?
#
loop_
_entity_poly.entity_id
_entity_poly.type
_entity_poly.pdbx_seq_one_letter_code
_entity_poly.pdbx_strand_id
1 'polypeptide(L)'
;MNRNIIPLLTIAALISLAGAAHASSDDAWKQLAADVEAKCKKAAVTLERPAARVDPFGTSHYGLALVTGKPKGAKGLVAQICVYDKQKKTVEIGSELDAKQLGLAPPR
;
A
#
# COMPACT_ATOMS: atom_id res chain seq x y z
N MET A 1 -52.61 -33.79 -34.44
CA MET A 1 -52.59 -32.44 -35.03
C MET A 1 -51.60 -31.60 -34.25
N ASN A 2 -50.57 -31.13 -34.94
CA ASN A 2 -49.52 -30.24 -34.47
C ASN A 2 -50.10 -28.95 -33.85
N ARG A 3 -49.42 -28.42 -32.81
CA ARG A 3 -48.78 -27.10 -32.86
C ARG A 3 -47.93 -26.81 -31.61
N ASN A 4 -46.63 -26.98 -31.85
CA ASN A 4 -45.46 -26.44 -31.17
C ASN A 4 -45.59 -24.93 -30.85
N ILE A 5 -45.48 -24.48 -29.59
CA ILE A 5 -44.92 -23.16 -29.22
C ILE A 5 -44.34 -23.25 -27.78
N ILE A 6 -43.04 -23.53 -27.68
CA ILE A 6 -42.25 -23.26 -26.48
C ILE A 6 -41.77 -21.81 -26.59
N PRO A 7 -42.14 -20.87 -25.70
CA PRO A 7 -41.36 -19.66 -25.55
C PRO A 7 -40.25 -19.95 -24.52
N LEU A 8 -39.05 -20.22 -25.06
CA LEU A 8 -37.78 -20.03 -24.37
C LEU A 8 -37.74 -18.58 -23.84
N LEU A 9 -38.05 -18.34 -22.56
CA LEU A 9 -37.90 -17.02 -21.94
C LEU A 9 -37.57 -17.15 -20.44
N THR A 10 -36.64 -18.04 -20.11
CA THR A 10 -35.93 -18.03 -18.83
C THR A 10 -34.47 -18.36 -19.13
N ILE A 11 -33.52 -17.72 -18.45
CA ILE A 11 -32.05 -17.72 -18.67
C ILE A 11 -31.55 -16.57 -19.54
N ALA A 12 -31.33 -15.40 -18.93
CA ALA A 12 -30.19 -14.50 -19.23
C ALA A 12 -30.27 -13.21 -18.39
N ALA A 13 -29.98 -13.27 -17.10
CA ALA A 13 -29.77 -12.05 -16.29
C ALA A 13 -28.67 -12.24 -15.23
N LEU A 14 -27.66 -13.06 -15.55
CA LEU A 14 -26.60 -13.47 -14.61
C LEU A 14 -25.19 -13.21 -15.17
N ILE A 15 -24.96 -12.15 -15.94
CA ILE A 15 -23.59 -11.85 -16.42
C ILE A 15 -23.37 -10.34 -16.59
N SER A 16 -23.37 -9.55 -15.51
CA SER A 16 -22.76 -8.21 -15.56
C SER A 16 -22.32 -7.67 -14.19
N LEU A 17 -21.84 -8.52 -13.27
CA LEU A 17 -20.82 -8.06 -12.31
C LEU A 17 -19.45 -8.24 -12.95
N ALA A 18 -19.26 -7.67 -14.14
CA ALA A 18 -17.93 -7.29 -14.57
C ALA A 18 -17.52 -6.18 -13.60
N GLY A 19 -16.96 -6.58 -12.46
CA GLY A 19 -16.28 -5.66 -11.57
C GLY A 19 -15.33 -4.87 -12.46
N ALA A 20 -15.62 -3.58 -12.63
CA ALA A 20 -14.72 -2.69 -13.31
C ALA A 20 -13.40 -2.80 -12.55
N ALA A 21 -12.46 -3.54 -13.13
CA ALA A 21 -11.07 -3.46 -12.74
C ALA A 21 -10.66 -2.04 -13.14
N HIS A 22 -10.99 -1.07 -12.28
CA HIS A 22 -10.42 0.25 -12.35
C HIS A 22 -8.93 0.01 -12.18
N ALA A 23 -8.22 -0.07 -13.30
CA ALA A 23 -6.80 0.18 -13.32
C ALA A 23 -6.64 1.48 -12.56
N SER A 24 -6.05 1.39 -11.37
CA SER A 24 -5.90 2.56 -10.53
C SER A 24 -5.16 3.61 -11.35
N SER A 25 -5.72 4.80 -11.43
CA SER A 25 -5.16 5.88 -12.23
C SER A 25 -3.83 6.35 -11.62
N ASP A 26 -3.00 7.00 -12.42
CA ASP A 26 -1.74 7.59 -11.94
C ASP A 26 -1.95 8.51 -10.73
N ASP A 27 -3.08 9.22 -10.69
CA ASP A 27 -3.44 10.10 -9.58
C ASP A 27 -3.80 9.32 -8.31
N ALA A 28 -4.50 8.18 -8.43
CA ALA A 28 -4.80 7.32 -7.30
C ALA A 28 -3.52 6.70 -6.69
N TRP A 29 -2.54 6.36 -7.52
CA TRP A 29 -1.23 5.88 -7.05
C TRP A 29 -0.42 6.98 -6.35
N LYS A 30 -0.39 8.19 -6.90
CA LYS A 30 0.28 9.35 -6.25
C LYS A 30 -0.35 9.67 -4.90
N GLN A 31 -1.67 9.65 -4.82
CA GLN A 31 -2.38 9.94 -3.58
C GLN A 31 -2.12 8.86 -2.52
N LEU A 32 -2.12 7.58 -2.91
CA LEU A 32 -1.72 6.50 -2.03
C LEU A 32 -0.28 6.70 -1.53
N ALA A 33 0.66 7.00 -2.42
CA ALA A 33 2.06 7.18 -2.04
C ALA A 33 2.23 8.33 -1.04
N ALA A 34 1.55 9.46 -1.25
CA ALA A 34 1.55 10.59 -0.32
C ALA A 34 0.96 10.22 1.05
N ASP A 35 -0.16 9.49 1.07
CA ASP A 35 -0.80 9.02 2.30
C ASP A 35 0.12 8.08 3.09
N VAL A 36 0.74 7.12 2.42
CA VAL A 36 1.70 6.19 3.02
C VAL A 36 2.89 6.97 3.57
N GLU A 37 3.51 7.87 2.79
CA GLU A 37 4.66 8.65 3.23
C GLU A 37 4.34 9.44 4.51
N ALA A 38 3.22 10.18 4.51
CA ALA A 38 2.83 11.04 5.61
C ALA A 38 2.56 10.22 6.88
N LYS A 39 1.80 9.12 6.77
CA LYS A 39 1.45 8.30 7.93
C LYS A 39 2.63 7.50 8.47
N CYS A 40 3.48 6.97 7.58
CA CYS A 40 4.69 6.25 7.98
C CYS A 40 5.68 7.15 8.72
N LYS A 41 5.92 8.38 8.22
CA LYS A 41 6.78 9.36 8.91
C LYS A 41 6.24 9.74 10.28
N LYS A 42 4.92 9.88 10.40
CA LYS A 42 4.26 10.18 11.68
C LYS A 42 4.37 9.02 12.68
N ALA A 43 4.27 7.78 12.21
CA ALA A 43 4.35 6.60 13.06
C ALA A 43 5.78 6.24 13.50
N ALA A 44 6.81 6.64 12.73
CA ALA A 44 8.23 6.44 13.03
C ALA A 44 8.75 7.38 14.14
N VAL A 45 8.11 7.34 15.31
CA VAL A 45 8.39 8.23 16.45
C VAL A 45 9.76 8.00 17.09
N THR A 46 10.40 6.85 16.85
CA THR A 46 11.73 6.51 17.36
C THR A 46 12.85 7.17 16.56
N LEU A 47 12.55 7.75 15.39
CA LEU A 47 13.53 8.36 14.49
C LEU A 47 13.52 9.89 14.58
N GLU A 48 14.70 10.48 14.49
CA GLU A 48 14.95 11.89 14.22
C GLU A 48 14.86 12.13 12.72
N ARG A 49 13.98 13.03 12.28
CA ARG A 49 13.78 13.41 10.87
C ARG A 49 13.60 12.20 9.94
N PRO A 50 12.56 11.38 10.14
CA PRO A 50 12.34 10.19 9.32
C PRO A 50 12.14 10.55 7.85
N ALA A 51 12.85 9.82 6.98
CA ALA A 51 12.68 9.85 5.54
C ALA A 51 12.01 8.54 5.09
N ALA A 52 10.83 8.62 4.49
CA ALA A 52 10.15 7.47 3.93
C ALA A 52 10.45 7.35 2.42
N ARG A 53 10.70 6.13 1.97
CA ARG A 53 10.76 5.72 0.57
C ARG A 53 9.62 4.75 0.34
N VAL A 54 8.60 5.22 -0.38
CA VAL A 54 7.35 4.48 -0.58
C VAL A 54 7.48 3.55 -1.77
N ASP A 55 6.97 2.33 -1.62
CA ASP A 55 6.69 1.43 -2.75
C ASP A 55 5.54 2.06 -3.58
N PRO A 56 5.78 2.43 -4.85
CA PRO A 56 4.81 3.19 -5.66
C PRO A 56 3.44 2.52 -5.79
N PHE A 57 3.39 1.19 -5.67
CA PHE A 57 2.15 0.41 -5.83
C PHE A 57 1.77 -0.30 -4.53
N GLY A 58 2.78 -0.75 -3.78
CA GLY A 58 2.61 -1.64 -2.64
C GLY A 58 2.04 -3.00 -3.07
N THR A 59 1.21 -3.57 -2.21
CA THR A 59 0.49 -4.82 -2.47
C THR A 59 -0.99 -4.56 -2.69
N SER A 60 -1.78 -5.61 -2.96
CA SER A 60 -3.24 -5.50 -3.10
C SER A 60 -3.92 -4.86 -1.88
N HIS A 61 -3.41 -5.10 -0.67
CA HIS A 61 -4.03 -4.65 0.58
C HIS A 61 -3.23 -3.59 1.33
N TYR A 62 -1.92 -3.51 1.07
CA TYR A 62 -1.01 -2.71 1.88
C TYR A 62 -0.20 -1.73 1.03
N GLY A 63 -0.06 -0.49 1.50
CA GLY A 63 1.02 0.40 1.07
C GLY A 63 2.27 0.08 1.88
N LEU A 64 3.42 0.03 1.23
CA LEU A 64 4.67 -0.31 1.89
C LEU A 64 5.62 0.88 1.78
N ALA A 65 6.39 1.14 2.84
CA ALA A 65 7.46 2.11 2.78
C ALA A 65 8.64 1.69 3.65
N LEU A 66 9.83 2.00 3.18
CA LEU A 66 11.04 1.92 3.99
C LEU A 66 11.28 3.28 4.62
N VAL A 67 11.18 3.35 5.94
CA VAL A 67 11.49 4.56 6.70
C VAL A 67 12.91 4.47 7.19
N THR A 68 13.71 5.49 6.92
CA THR A 68 15.09 5.57 7.36
C THR A 68 15.28 6.83 8.19
N GLY A 69 16.20 6.78 9.15
CA GLY A 69 16.46 7.92 9.99
C GLY A 69 17.49 7.61 11.06
N LYS A 70 17.87 8.65 11.80
CA LYS A 70 18.73 8.50 12.96
C LYS A 70 17.85 8.14 14.17
N PRO A 71 18.13 7.06 14.92
CA PRO A 71 17.36 6.75 16.11
C PRO A 71 17.55 7.81 17.20
N LYS A 72 16.49 8.13 17.94
CA LYS A 72 16.53 9.08 19.06
C LYS A 72 17.43 8.54 20.17
N GLY A 73 18.40 9.34 20.60
CA GLY A 73 19.32 8.97 21.69
C GLY A 73 20.47 8.04 21.28
N ALA A 74 20.57 7.64 20.02
CA ALA A 74 21.67 6.85 19.50
C ALA A 74 22.29 7.47 18.24
N LYS A 75 23.47 6.99 17.87
CA LYS A 75 24.16 7.39 16.63
C LYS A 75 23.99 6.28 15.61
N GLY A 76 23.95 6.67 14.32
CA GLY A 76 23.83 5.73 13.22
C GLY A 76 22.59 5.98 12.39
N LEU A 77 22.43 5.16 11.35
CA LEU A 77 21.26 5.11 10.49
C LEU A 77 20.57 3.78 10.75
N VAL A 78 19.27 3.83 11.00
CA VAL A 78 18.43 2.63 11.07
C VAL A 78 17.35 2.73 10.02
N ALA A 79 16.82 1.57 9.64
CA ALA A 79 15.67 1.44 8.77
C ALA A 79 14.53 0.75 9.52
N GLN A 80 13.31 1.12 9.20
CA GLN A 80 12.08 0.49 9.69
C GLN A 80 11.18 0.25 8.50
N ILE A 81 10.52 -0.91 8.50
CA ILE A 81 9.49 -1.22 7.51
C ILE A 81 8.18 -0.63 8.01
N CYS A 82 7.51 0.15 7.17
CA CYS A 82 6.18 0.65 7.42
C CYS A 82 5.17 -0.06 6.53
N VAL A 83 4.11 -0.57 7.16
CA VAL A 83 2.99 -1.21 6.49
C VAL A 83 1.73 -0.38 6.72
N TYR A 84 1.15 0.13 5.64
CA TYR A 84 -0.09 0.89 5.65
C TYR A 84 -1.25 0.01 5.17
N ASP A 85 -2.23 -0.26 6.02
CA ASP A 85 -3.45 -0.98 5.63
C ASP A 85 -4.36 -0.05 4.80
N LYS A 86 -4.59 -0.37 3.52
CA LYS A 86 -5.40 0.45 2.60
C LYS A 86 -6.88 0.50 3.01
N GLN A 87 -7.38 -0.54 3.68
CA GLN A 87 -8.78 -0.65 4.10
C GLN A 87 -9.01 0.05 5.44
N LYS A 88 -8.19 -0.28 6.45
CA LYS A 88 -8.29 0.27 7.80
C LYS A 88 -7.69 1.67 7.93
N LYS A 89 -6.87 2.06 6.95
CA LYS A 89 -6.13 3.34 6.94
C LYS A 89 -5.20 3.49 8.16
N THR A 90 -4.76 2.38 8.74
CA THR A 90 -3.83 2.29 9.88
C THR A 90 -2.41 2.01 9.41
N VAL A 91 -1.43 2.34 10.27
CA VAL A 91 0.00 2.07 10.02
C VAL A 91 0.56 1.16 11.10
N GLU A 92 1.35 0.19 10.66
CA GLU A 92 2.18 -0.65 11.50
C GLU A 92 3.65 -0.38 11.18
N ILE A 93 4.48 -0.24 12.22
CA ILE A 93 5.92 -0.01 12.10
C ILE A 93 6.63 -1.24 12.63
N GLY A 94 7.49 -1.82 11.79
CA GLY A 94 8.37 -2.92 12.18
C GLY A 94 9.52 -2.46 13.09
N SER A 95 10.27 -3.43 13.58
CA SER A 95 11.45 -3.18 14.40
C SER A 95 12.55 -2.42 13.64
N GLU A 96 13.47 -1.85 14.41
CA GLU A 96 14.65 -1.20 13.87
C GLU A 96 15.58 -2.24 13.23
N LEU A 97 15.98 -1.96 12.00
CA LEU A 97 16.94 -2.73 11.22
C LEU A 97 18.21 -1.90 11.08
N ASP A 98 19.37 -2.55 11.20
CA ASP A 98 20.64 -1.89 10.97
C ASP A 98 20.78 -1.53 9.48
N ALA A 99 20.92 -0.24 9.19
CA ALA A 99 20.96 0.23 7.81
C ALA A 99 22.26 -0.22 7.10
N LYS A 100 23.36 -0.49 7.81
CA LYS A 100 24.60 -0.97 7.20
C LYS A 100 24.48 -2.42 6.75
N GLN A 101 23.82 -3.28 7.53
CA GLN A 101 23.50 -4.64 7.13
C GLN A 101 22.62 -4.68 5.88
N LEU A 102 21.78 -3.67 5.69
CA LEU A 102 20.96 -3.50 4.49
C LEU A 102 21.68 -2.80 3.32
N GLY A 103 22.95 -2.39 3.50
CA GLY A 103 23.71 -1.65 2.49
C GLY A 103 23.14 -0.25 2.17
N LEU A 104 22.35 0.32 3.08
CA LEU A 104 21.70 1.61 2.88
C LEU A 104 22.61 2.76 3.29
N ALA A 105 22.73 3.74 2.40
CA ALA A 105 23.33 5.02 2.71
C ALA A 105 22.26 6.01 3.23
N PRO A 106 22.64 7.01 4.03
CA PRO A 106 21.73 8.07 4.41
C PRO A 106 21.10 8.71 3.17
N PRO A 107 19.79 9.05 3.21
CA PRO A 107 19.18 9.80 2.12
C PRO A 107 19.94 11.12 1.93
N ARG A 108 20.32 11.42 0.67
CA ARG A 108 20.88 12.72 0.29
C ARG A 108 19.85 13.83 0.44
#